data_AF-A0A1I7ZDM7-F1
#
_entry.id   AF-A0A1I7ZDM7-F1
#
_cell.length_a   1.000
_cell.length_b   1.000
_cell.length_c   1.000
_cell.angle_alpha   90.00
_cell.angle_beta   90.00
_cell.angle_gamma   90.00
#
_symmetry.space_group_name_H-M   'P 1'
#
loop_
_entity.id
_entity.type
_entity.pdbx_description
1 polymer ?
#
loop_
_entity_poly.entity_id
_entity_poly.type
_entity_poly.pdbx_seq_one_letter_code
_entity_poly.pdbx_strand_id
1 'polypeptide(L)'
;MVGYCPQTRRIAFGGKNGSVVVHELRASKAQIIQAHKHPVTAVSFSSDGKYLATYSAQESKMSFWQTQQSFLGMGQSQFRCVKSLTAPSEFAVTTPGGSYQVFRARLVWVNAKSVTLMLPDGRENRFNV
;
A
#
# COMPACT_ATOMS: atom_id res chain seq x y z
N MET A 1 2.13 3.36 -8.44
CA MET A 1 1.37 2.11 -8.16
C MET A 1 -0.06 2.48 -7.91
N VAL A 2 -0.96 1.54 -8.15
CA VAL A 2 -2.39 1.74 -7.95
C VAL A 2 -2.97 0.49 -7.30
N GLY A 3 -3.93 0.69 -6.39
CA GLY A 3 -4.72 -0.38 -5.80
C GLY A 3 -6.20 0.00 -5.83
N TYR A 4 -7.07 -0.96 -6.17
CA TYR A 4 -8.52 -0.76 -6.19
C TYR A 4 -9.18 -1.68 -5.16
N CYS A 5 -10.11 -1.12 -4.39
CA CYS A 5 -10.98 -1.86 -3.50
C CYS A 5 -12.42 -1.84 -4.05
N PRO A 6 -12.93 -2.97 -4.57
CA PRO A 6 -14.31 -3.03 -5.07
C PRO A 6 -15.33 -2.87 -3.95
N GLN A 7 -15.07 -3.46 -2.77
CA GLN A 7 -15.98 -3.47 -1.63
C GLN A 7 -16.33 -2.05 -1.16
N THR A 8 -15.33 -1.18 -1.05
CA THR A 8 -15.50 0.20 -0.58
C THR A 8 -15.49 1.22 -1.72
N ARG A 9 -15.31 0.78 -2.98
CA ARG A 9 -15.17 1.62 -4.19
C ARG A 9 -14.11 2.71 -4.03
N ARG A 10 -12.91 2.28 -3.62
CA ARG A 10 -11.76 3.17 -3.40
C ARG A 10 -10.62 2.85 -4.34
N ILE A 11 -9.90 3.87 -4.77
CA ILE A 11 -8.65 3.74 -5.52
C ILE A 11 -7.55 4.43 -4.72
N ALA A 12 -6.40 3.77 -4.55
CA ALA A 12 -5.22 4.32 -3.92
C ALA A 12 -4.09 4.48 -4.94
N PHE A 13 -3.40 5.61 -4.91
CA PHE A 13 -2.24 5.92 -5.76
C PHE A 13 -1.04 6.26 -4.90
N GLY A 14 0.02 5.47 -5.00
CA GLY A 14 1.29 5.74 -4.32
C GLY A 14 2.20 6.65 -5.15
N GLY A 15 2.68 7.74 -4.55
CA GLY A 15 3.52 8.76 -5.16
C GLY A 15 5.03 8.60 -4.90
N LYS A 16 5.84 9.34 -5.68
CA LYS A 16 7.31 9.36 -5.56
C LYS A 16 7.81 10.04 -4.29
N ASN A 17 7.04 10.94 -3.70
CA ASN A 17 7.35 11.64 -2.44
C ASN A 17 6.84 10.89 -1.19
N GLY A 18 6.46 9.61 -1.32
CA GLY A 18 5.96 8.79 -0.22
C GLY A 18 4.52 9.06 0.21
N SER A 19 3.83 9.99 -0.46
CA SER A 19 2.39 10.21 -0.26
C SER A 19 1.56 9.12 -0.94
N VAL A 20 0.38 8.85 -0.40
CA VAL A 20 -0.66 8.01 -1.01
C VAL A 20 -1.94 8.83 -1.11
N VAL A 21 -2.49 8.95 -2.32
CA VAL A 21 -3.82 9.54 -2.53
C VAL A 21 -4.85 8.42 -2.56
N VAL A 22 -5.85 8.48 -1.69
CA VAL A 22 -6.99 7.56 -1.69
C VAL A 22 -8.24 8.32 -2.13
N HIS A 23 -8.88 7.84 -3.19
CA HIS A 23 -10.09 8.44 -3.75
C HIS A 23 -11.30 7.52 -3.52
N GLU A 24 -12.37 8.06 -2.95
CA GLU A 24 -13.65 7.38 -2.76
C GLU A 24 -14.62 7.77 -3.88
N LEU A 25 -14.86 6.82 -4.79
CA LEU A 25 -15.54 7.09 -6.07
C LEU A 25 -16.99 7.52 -5.92
N ARG A 26 -17.66 7.15 -4.81
CA ARG A 26 -19.06 7.52 -4.56
C ARG A 26 -19.22 8.93 -3.99
N ALA A 27 -18.32 9.31 -3.10
CA ALA A 27 -18.40 10.58 -2.39
C ALA A 27 -17.63 11.71 -3.10
N SER A 28 -16.89 11.38 -4.17
CA SER A 28 -15.95 12.27 -4.84
C SER A 28 -14.95 12.93 -3.87
N LYS A 29 -14.56 12.17 -2.82
CA LYS A 29 -13.63 12.62 -1.79
C LYS A 29 -12.26 12.02 -2.01
N ALA A 30 -11.23 12.84 -1.85
CA ALA A 30 -9.84 12.41 -1.87
C ALA A 30 -9.18 12.67 -0.52
N GLN A 31 -8.32 11.75 -0.11
CA GLN A 31 -7.51 11.86 1.09
C GLN A 31 -6.05 11.66 0.72
N ILE A 32 -5.16 12.45 1.31
CA ILE A 32 -3.72 12.31 1.13
C ILE A 32 -3.14 11.79 2.45
N ILE A 33 -2.41 10.69 2.36
CA ILE A 33 -1.74 10.03 3.47
C ILE A 33 -0.24 10.20 3.25
N GLN A 34 0.48 10.78 4.21
CA GLN A 34 1.94 10.75 4.18
C GLN A 34 2.43 9.39 4.72
N ALA A 35 2.49 8.39 3.83
CA ALA A 35 2.71 7.02 4.24
C ALA A 35 4.19 6.67 4.47
N HIS A 36 5.07 7.27 3.67
CA HIS A 36 6.49 6.96 3.62
C HIS A 36 7.31 8.25 3.44
N LYS A 37 8.62 8.19 3.74
CA LYS A 37 9.57 9.28 3.41
C LYS A 37 10.15 9.17 2.00
N HIS A 38 10.05 7.98 1.42
CA HIS A 38 10.58 7.61 0.11
C HIS A 38 9.45 7.17 -0.82
N PRO A 39 9.70 6.97 -2.13
CA PRO A 39 8.67 6.50 -3.06
C PRO A 39 7.91 5.32 -2.47
N VAL A 40 6.59 5.43 -2.46
CA VAL A 40 5.75 4.25 -2.30
C VAL A 40 6.08 3.38 -3.51
N THR A 41 6.22 2.08 -3.35
CA THR A 41 6.59 1.09 -4.39
C THR A 41 5.49 0.05 -4.63
N ALA A 42 4.71 -0.28 -3.59
CA ALA A 42 3.47 -1.05 -3.72
C ALA A 42 2.35 -0.50 -2.80
N VAL A 43 1.09 -0.65 -3.24
CA VAL A 43 -0.12 -0.41 -2.43
C VAL A 43 -1.15 -1.50 -2.71
N SER A 44 -1.92 -1.91 -1.71
CA SER A 44 -2.97 -2.91 -1.89
C SER A 44 -4.02 -2.86 -0.77
N PHE A 45 -5.30 -2.94 -1.12
CA PHE A 45 -6.38 -3.01 -0.14
C PHE A 45 -6.67 -4.44 0.26
N SER A 46 -7.02 -4.66 1.54
CA SER A 46 -7.59 -5.93 1.97
C SER A 46 -8.92 -6.18 1.26
N SER A 47 -9.27 -7.47 1.09
CA SER A 47 -10.51 -7.86 0.40
C SER A 47 -11.78 -7.36 1.10
N ASP A 48 -11.75 -7.23 2.43
CA ASP A 48 -12.83 -6.64 3.23
C ASP A 48 -12.84 -5.10 3.21
N GLY A 49 -11.84 -4.47 2.60
CA GLY A 49 -11.70 -3.02 2.46
C GLY A 49 -11.36 -2.27 3.75
N LYS A 50 -11.09 -2.96 4.86
CA LYS A 50 -10.76 -2.32 6.15
C LYS A 50 -9.35 -1.78 6.20
N TYR A 51 -8.42 -2.44 5.50
CA TYR A 51 -7.01 -2.11 5.53
C TYR A 51 -6.48 -1.71 4.16
N LEU A 52 -5.52 -0.80 4.16
CA LEU A 52 -4.65 -0.47 3.06
C LEU A 52 -3.22 -0.75 3.50
N ALA A 53 -2.51 -1.61 2.76
CA ALA A 53 -1.08 -1.82 2.93
C ALA A 53 -0.31 -0.93 1.95
N THR A 54 0.76 -0.30 2.43
CA THR A 54 1.68 0.53 1.63
C THR A 54 3.10 0.07 1.91
N TYR A 55 3.95 0.04 0.87
CA TYR A 55 5.33 -0.42 1.00
C TYR A 55 6.28 0.51 0.25
N SER A 56 7.41 0.83 0.87
CA SER A 56 8.53 1.51 0.25
C SER A 56 9.78 0.64 0.32
N ALA A 57 10.28 0.22 -0.84
CA ALA A 57 11.53 -0.54 -0.94
C ALA A 57 12.73 0.28 -0.44
N GLN A 58 12.79 1.57 -0.77
CA GLN A 58 13.91 2.42 -0.33
C GLN A 58 13.90 2.68 1.18
N GLU A 59 12.73 2.78 1.81
CA GLU A 59 12.62 2.88 3.28
C GLU A 59 12.72 1.50 3.96
N SER A 60 12.74 0.39 3.20
CA SER A 60 12.64 -0.99 3.72
C SER A 60 11.48 -1.16 4.71
N LYS A 61 10.32 -0.59 4.37
CA LYS A 61 9.21 -0.43 5.33
C LYS A 61 7.86 -0.69 4.70
N MET A 62 7.03 -1.39 5.46
CA MET A 62 5.62 -1.58 5.17
C MET A 62 4.74 -0.97 6.27
N SER A 63 3.69 -0.27 5.87
CA SER A 63 2.74 0.38 6.76
C SER A 63 1.32 -0.09 6.46
N PHE A 64 0.51 -0.22 7.50
CA PHE A 64 -0.89 -0.61 7.41
C PHE A 64 -1.78 0.52 7.91
N TRP A 65 -2.80 0.81 7.13
CA TRP A 65 -3.71 1.93 7.35
C TRP A 65 -5.13 1.42 7.45
N GLN A 66 -5.84 1.86 8.49
CA GLN A 66 -7.25 1.54 8.67
C GLN A 66 -8.10 2.80 8.49
N THR A 67 -9.21 2.71 7.76
CA THR A 67 -10.21 3.77 7.77
C THR A 67 -10.95 3.76 9.09
N GLN A 68 -10.96 4.90 9.77
CA GLN A 68 -11.88 5.18 10.86
C GLN A 68 -12.99 6.09 10.31
N GLN A 69 -14.23 5.63 10.44
CA GLN A 69 -15.38 6.49 10.24
C GLN A 69 -15.54 7.35 11.49
N SER A 70 -15.80 8.65 11.31
CA SER A 70 -16.17 9.49 12.44
C SER A 70 -17.46 8.95 13.04
N PHE A 71 -17.44 8.69 14.34
CA PHE A 71 -18.60 8.21 15.08
C PHE A 71 -19.71 9.27 14.92
N LEU A 72 -20.91 8.85 14.49
CA LEU A 72 -22.08 9.69 14.20
C LEU A 72 -22.10 10.48 12.88
N GLY A 73 -21.19 10.21 11.93
CA GLY A 73 -21.26 10.82 10.58
C GLY A 73 -20.91 12.32 10.53
N MET A 74 -20.63 12.92 11.69
CA MET A 74 -20.11 14.27 11.82
C MET A 74 -18.58 14.21 11.75
N GLY A 75 -18.03 14.17 10.52
CA GLY A 75 -16.59 14.25 10.30
C GLY A 75 -16.11 13.49 9.06
N GLN A 76 -15.00 13.94 8.47
CA GLN A 76 -14.37 13.23 7.37
C GLN A 76 -13.79 11.92 7.89
N SER A 77 -14.04 10.80 7.21
CA SER A 77 -13.31 9.54 7.49
C SER A 77 -11.81 9.80 7.35
N GLN A 78 -10.98 9.19 8.19
CA GLN A 78 -9.52 9.33 8.11
C GLN A 78 -8.85 7.97 8.07
N PHE A 79 -7.73 7.88 7.36
CA PHE A 79 -6.84 6.73 7.43
C PHE A 79 -5.84 6.93 8.56
N ARG A 80 -5.80 5.99 9.51
CA ARG A 80 -4.83 5.97 10.60
C ARG A 80 -3.84 4.84 10.37
N CYS A 81 -2.55 5.13 10.54
CA CYS A 81 -1.52 4.09 10.58
C CYS A 81 -1.75 3.24 11.84
N VAL A 82 -2.07 1.97 11.67
CA VAL A 82 -2.26 1.02 12.77
C VAL A 82 -1.00 0.22 13.04
N LYS A 83 -0.13 0.06 12.05
CA LYS A 83 1.11 -0.71 12.18
C LYS A 83 2.13 -0.29 11.13
N SER A 84 3.39 -0.31 11.51
CA SER A 84 4.53 -0.13 10.61
C SER A 84 5.61 -1.13 10.97
N LEU A 85 6.18 -1.79 9.97
CA LEU A 85 7.12 -2.88 10.13
C LEU A 85 8.28 -2.70 9.16
N THR A 86 9.47 -3.13 9.56
CA THR A 86 10.57 -3.34 8.63
C THR A 86 10.18 -4.47 7.67
N ALA A 87 10.43 -4.26 6.39
CA ALA A 87 10.21 -5.24 5.34
C ALA A 87 11.48 -5.32 4.48
N PRO A 88 11.83 -6.51 3.96
CA PRO A 88 13.03 -6.63 3.14
C PRO A 88 12.94 -5.71 1.92
N SER A 89 14.07 -5.16 1.52
CA SER A 89 14.21 -4.29 0.36
C SER A 89 15.05 -4.97 -0.69
N GLU A 90 14.53 -5.02 -1.90
CA GLU A 90 15.28 -5.43 -3.07
C GLU A 90 14.99 -4.47 -4.21
N PHE A 91 16.04 -4.07 -4.90
CA PHE A 91 15.94 -3.26 -6.09
C PHE A 91 16.04 -4.19 -7.31
N ALA A 92 15.25 -3.91 -8.35
CA ALA A 92 15.38 -4.65 -9.60
C ALA A 92 16.83 -4.53 -10.09
N VAL A 93 17.52 -5.67 -10.19
CA VAL A 93 18.91 -5.71 -10.67
C VAL A 93 18.91 -5.38 -12.16
N THR A 94 19.69 -4.37 -12.53
CA THR A 94 20.00 -4.11 -13.93
C THR A 94 20.84 -5.28 -14.43
N THR A 95 20.31 -6.06 -15.37
CA THR A 95 21.12 -7.11 -16.03
C THR A 95 22.27 -6.46 -16.80
N PRO A 96 23.42 -7.12 -16.99
CA PRO A 96 24.58 -6.58 -17.72
C PRO A 96 24.35 -6.16 -19.19
N GLY A 97 23.11 -6.24 -19.69
CA GLY A 97 22.68 -5.73 -21.00
C GLY A 97 21.69 -4.56 -20.95
N GLY A 98 21.45 -3.96 -19.77
CA GLY A 98 20.55 -2.81 -19.62
C GLY A 98 19.05 -3.14 -19.62
N SER A 99 18.66 -4.42 -19.64
CA SER A 99 17.27 -4.81 -19.46
C SER A 99 16.84 -4.63 -17.99
N TYR A 100 15.88 -3.74 -17.77
CA TYR A 100 15.16 -3.62 -16.51
C TYR A 100 14.33 -4.88 -16.29
N GLN A 101 14.63 -5.66 -15.26
CA GLN A 101 13.68 -6.67 -14.80
C GLN A 101 12.44 -5.95 -14.28
N VAL A 102 11.31 -6.14 -14.98
CA VAL A 102 10.08 -5.35 -14.82
C VAL A 102 9.31 -5.75 -13.55
N PHE A 103 9.73 -6.81 -12.86
CA PHE A 103 9.04 -7.29 -11.68
C PHE A 103 9.23 -6.30 -10.53
N ARG A 104 8.18 -5.54 -10.23
CA ARG A 104 8.13 -4.61 -9.09
C ARG A 104 7.57 -5.36 -7.88
N ALA A 105 7.93 -4.90 -6.69
CA ALA A 105 7.34 -5.45 -5.47
C ALA A 105 5.79 -5.40 -5.54
N ARG A 106 5.13 -6.47 -5.08
CA ARG A 106 3.66 -6.57 -5.05
C ARG A 106 3.19 -6.92 -3.66
N LEU A 107 2.03 -6.37 -3.29
CA LEU A 107 1.34 -6.69 -2.05
C LEU A 107 0.08 -7.49 -2.38
N VAL A 108 0.03 -8.74 -1.92
CA VAL A 108 -1.09 -9.65 -2.16
C VAL A 108 -1.69 -10.06 -0.82
N TRP A 109 -2.92 -9.65 -0.58
CA TRP A 109 -3.65 -10.06 0.61
C TRP A 109 -4.08 -11.51 0.47
N VAL A 110 -3.70 -12.36 1.43
CA VAL A 110 -4.08 -13.78 1.45
C VAL A 110 -5.35 -13.99 2.27
N ASN A 111 -5.62 -13.08 3.21
CA ASN A 111 -6.90 -12.96 3.90
C ASN A 111 -7.06 -11.51 4.41
N ALA A 112 -8.09 -11.22 5.20
CA ALA A 112 -8.39 -9.87 5.69
C ALA A 112 -7.30 -9.26 6.60
N LYS A 113 -6.40 -10.08 7.19
CA LYS A 113 -5.39 -9.64 8.15
C LYS A 113 -3.95 -10.00 7.76
N SER A 114 -3.75 -10.73 6.67
CA SER A 114 -2.45 -11.23 6.26
C SER A 114 -2.15 -10.83 4.81
N VAL A 115 -0.99 -10.21 4.61
CA VAL A 115 -0.51 -9.74 3.31
C VAL A 115 0.87 -10.34 3.04
N THR A 116 1.08 -10.79 1.81
CA THR A 116 2.38 -11.23 1.31
C THR A 116 2.99 -10.12 0.46
N LEU A 117 4.21 -9.71 0.82
CA LEU A 117 5.11 -8.92 -0.02
C LEU A 117 5.88 -9.88 -0.93
N MET A 118 5.63 -9.78 -2.23
CA MET A 118 6.40 -10.48 -3.27
C MET A 118 7.45 -9.52 -3.80
N LEU A 119 8.72 -9.91 -3.71
CA LEU A 119 9.86 -9.11 -4.16
C LEU A 119 10.25 -9.46 -5.61
N PRO A 120 11.02 -8.58 -6.29
CA PRO A 120 11.46 -8.80 -7.67
C PRO A 120 12.26 -10.10 -7.89
N ASP A 121 12.94 -10.58 -6.85
CA ASP A 121 13.75 -11.80 -6.86
C ASP A 121 12.94 -13.08 -6.61
N GLY A 122 11.62 -12.96 -6.47
CA GLY A 122 10.71 -14.07 -6.18
C GLY A 122 10.58 -14.42 -4.70
N ARG A 123 11.29 -13.74 -3.78
CA ARG A 123 11.08 -13.96 -2.35
C ARG A 123 9.72 -13.44 -1.91
N GLU A 124 9.07 -14.23 -1.07
CA GLU A 124 7.78 -13.90 -0.46
C GLU A 124 7.93 -13.72 1.04
N ASN A 125 7.39 -12.61 1.56
CA ASN A 125 7.40 -12.31 2.99
C ASN A 125 5.99 -12.02 3.45
N ARG A 126 5.46 -12.83 4.38
CA ARG A 126 4.12 -12.65 4.92
C ARG A 126 4.15 -11.79 6.17
N PHE A 127 3.19 -10.88 6.27
CA PHE A 127 2.98 -9.98 7.39
C PHE A 127 1.53 -10.01 7.82
N ASN A 128 1.32 -9.84 9.12
CA ASN A 128 -0.02 -9.72 9.69
C ASN A 128 -0.22 -8.29 10.20
N VAL A 129 -1.43 -7.76 10.01
CA VAL A 129 -1.86 -6.52 10.66
C VAL A 129 -2.23 -6.83 12.11
#